data_AF-A0A1F6WCD8-F1
#
_entry.id   AF-A0A1F6WCD8-F1
#
_cell.length_a   1.000
_cell.length_b   1.000
_cell.length_c   1.000
_cell.angle_alpha   90.00
_cell.angle_beta   90.00
_cell.angle_gamma   90.00
#
_symmetry.space_group_name_H-M   'P 1'
#
loop_
_entity.id
_entity.type
_entity.pdbx_description
1 polymer ?
#
loop_
_entity_poly.entity_id
_entity_poly.type
_entity_poly.pdbx_seq_one_letter_code
_entity_poly.pdbx_strand_id
1 'polypeptide(L)'
;MKNEIAAGVVHIVPADMEKVLTSDAQILAKWNGLTPIQRNEWICWTTIVKKPGTRAEHIERMVTELKEGERQPCCWPGCPHR
;
A
#
# COMPACT_ATOMS: atom_id res chain seq x y z
N MET A 1 6.52 15.66 -14.51
CA MET A 1 5.20 15.30 -13.98
C MET A 1 5.41 14.75 -12.58
N LYS A 2 4.88 15.40 -11.54
CA LYS A 2 4.84 14.78 -10.21
C LYS A 2 3.79 13.69 -10.33
N ASN A 3 4.20 12.43 -10.31
CA ASN A 3 3.22 11.35 -10.26
C ASN A 3 2.63 11.38 -8.84
N GLU A 4 1.48 12.04 -8.71
CA GLU A 4 0.78 12.14 -7.43
C GLU A 4 0.39 10.74 -6.95
N ILE A 5 0.66 10.46 -5.68
CA ILE A 5 0.35 9.17 -5.06
C ILE A 5 -1.03 9.30 -4.43
N ALA A 6 -2.00 8.52 -4.91
CA ALA A 6 -3.33 8.53 -4.34
C ALA A 6 -3.33 7.95 -2.92
N ALA A 7 -4.06 8.58 -2.00
CA ALA A 7 -4.19 8.14 -0.61
C ALA A 7 -5.42 7.25 -0.37
N GLY A 8 -5.51 6.67 0.83
CA GLY A 8 -6.68 5.93 1.31
C GLY A 8 -7.81 6.87 1.78
N VAL A 9 -8.88 6.28 2.33
CA VAL A 9 -10.02 7.03 2.90
C VAL A 9 -9.64 7.68 4.23
N VAL A 10 -9.03 6.91 5.13
CA VAL A 10 -8.64 7.33 6.47
C VAL A 10 -7.12 7.46 6.58
N HIS A 11 -6.40 6.55 5.92
CA HIS A 11 -4.94 6.50 6.01
C HIS A 11 -4.25 7.25 4.86
N ILE A 12 -3.27 8.07 5.22
CA ILE A 12 -2.31 8.67 4.28
C ILE A 12 -1.19 7.70 3.95
N VAL A 13 -0.56 7.85 2.78
CA VAL A 13 0.58 7.00 2.41
C VAL A 13 1.81 7.44 3.22
N PRO A 14 2.43 6.56 4.01
CA PRO A 14 3.64 6.87 4.76
C PRO A 14 4.87 6.93 3.84
N ALA A 15 5.88 7.71 4.23
CA ALA A 15 7.05 8.01 3.40
C ALA A 15 7.84 6.79 2.91
N ASP A 16 7.87 5.70 3.68
CA ASP A 16 8.52 4.45 3.29
C ASP A 16 7.76 3.71 2.17
N MET A 17 6.42 3.75 2.20
CA MET A 17 5.58 3.30 1.11
C MET A 17 5.71 4.22 -0.11
N GLU A 18 5.70 5.54 0.09
CA GLU A 18 5.86 6.50 -1.01
C GLU A 18 7.16 6.27 -1.79
N LYS A 19 8.26 6.00 -1.07
CA LYS A 19 9.56 5.72 -1.65
C LYS A 19 9.50 4.51 -2.60
N VAL A 20 8.88 3.40 -2.19
CA VAL A 20 8.81 2.20 -3.05
C VAL A 20 7.81 2.37 -4.20
N LEU A 21 6.68 3.05 -3.97
CA LEU A 21 5.67 3.28 -4.99
C LEU A 21 6.21 4.20 -6.10
N THR A 22 6.96 5.24 -5.75
CA THR A 22 7.54 6.18 -6.72
C THR A 22 8.78 5.66 -7.44
N SER A 23 9.41 4.60 -6.92
CA SER A 23 10.58 3.98 -7.54
C SER A 23 10.21 3.12 -8.77
N ASP A 24 8.94 2.74 -8.92
CA ASP A 24 8.46 1.88 -10.01
C ASP A 24 7.15 2.43 -10.59
N ALA A 25 7.23 2.99 -11.80
CA ALA A 25 6.08 3.62 -12.46
C ALA A 25 4.92 2.65 -12.73
N GLN A 26 5.22 1.36 -12.95
CA GLN A 26 4.18 0.35 -13.15
C GLN A 26 3.43 0.10 -11.84
N ILE A 27 4.14 0.02 -10.72
CA ILE A 27 3.55 -0.13 -9.40
C ILE A 27 2.72 1.10 -9.02
N LEU A 28 3.23 2.29 -9.29
CA LEU A 28 2.51 3.52 -9.02
C LEU A 28 1.19 3.59 -9.80
N ALA A 29 1.21 3.20 -11.08
CA ALA A 29 -0.01 3.14 -11.89
C ALA A 29 -1.03 2.16 -11.32
N LYS A 30 -0.58 0.97 -10.87
CA LYS A 30 -1.45 -0.02 -10.22
C LYS A 30 -2.03 0.50 -8.91
N TRP A 31 -1.20 1.10 -8.06
CA TRP A 31 -1.61 1.73 -6.80
C TRP A 31 -2.68 2.81 -7.02
N ASN A 32 -2.44 3.71 -7.99
CA ASN A 32 -3.37 4.77 -8.33
C ASN A 32 -4.67 4.23 -8.95
N GLY A 33 -4.63 3.08 -9.63
CA GLY A 33 -5.80 2.36 -10.15
C GLY A 33 -6.61 1.58 -9.10
N LEU A 34 -6.15 1.52 -7.84
CA LEU A 34 -6.95 0.98 -6.74
C LEU A 34 -8.10 1.93 -6.38
N THR A 35 -9.13 1.40 -5.72
CA THR A 35 -10.14 2.24 -5.08
C THR A 35 -9.55 2.88 -3.80
N PRO A 36 -10.12 4.00 -3.31
CA PRO A 36 -9.70 4.57 -2.03
C PRO A 36 -9.71 3.57 -0.87
N ILE A 37 -10.69 2.67 -0.83
CA ILE A 37 -10.78 1.65 0.22
C ILE A 37 -9.68 0.59 0.07
N GLN A 38 -9.37 0.14 -1.14
CA GLN A 38 -8.26 -0.81 -1.39
C GLN A 38 -6.91 -0.24 -0.95
N ARG A 39 -6.63 1.04 -1.24
CA ARG A 39 -5.44 1.72 -0.73
C ARG A 39 -5.44 1.80 0.79
N ASN A 40 -6.59 2.11 1.39
CA ASN A 40 -6.75 2.17 2.84
C ASN A 40 -6.40 0.83 3.51
N GLU A 41 -6.83 -0.30 2.91
CA GLU A 41 -6.48 -1.64 3.40
C GLU A 41 -4.98 -1.89 3.36
N TRP A 42 -4.32 -1.61 2.23
CA TRP A 42 -2.88 -1.76 2.10
C TRP A 42 -2.10 -0.91 3.10
N ILE A 43 -2.46 0.36 3.23
CA ILE A 43 -1.80 1.26 4.18
C ILE A 43 -2.00 0.75 5.60
N CYS A 44 -3.23 0.38 6.00
CA CYS A 44 -3.48 -0.12 7.35
C CYS A 44 -2.72 -1.41 7.64
N TRP A 45 -2.76 -2.38 6.72
CA TRP A 45 -2.07 -3.65 6.85
C TRP A 45 -0.55 -3.52 6.96
N THR A 46 0.05 -2.58 6.22
CA THR A 46 1.47 -2.26 6.32
C THR A 46 1.80 -1.47 7.59
N THR A 47 0.90 -0.61 8.07
CA THR A 47 1.18 0.28 9.21
C THR A 47 0.82 -0.27 10.58
N ILE A 48 -0.07 -1.27 10.66
CA ILE A 48 -0.50 -1.87 11.93
C ILE A 48 0.62 -2.66 12.63
N VAL A 49 1.62 -3.13 11.87
CA VAL A 49 2.77 -3.84 12.43
C VAL A 49 3.74 -2.89 13.12
N LYS A 50 4.05 -3.17 14.39
CA LYS A 50 4.94 -2.34 15.22
C LYS A 50 6.42 -2.64 15.04
N LYS A 51 6.76 -3.82 14.50
CA LYS A 51 8.14 -4.24 14.30
C LYS A 51 8.66 -3.71 12.96
N PRO A 52 9.77 -2.93 12.94
CA PRO A 52 10.30 -2.36 11.70
C PRO A 52 10.67 -3.40 10.63
N GLY A 53 11.22 -4.56 11.04
CA GLY A 53 11.55 -5.65 10.11
C GLY A 53 10.31 -6.21 9.40
N THR A 54 9.27 -6.55 10.16
CA THR A 54 7.99 -7.03 9.60
C THR A 54 7.32 -5.96 8.73
N ARG A 55 7.47 -4.68 9.07
CA ARG A 55 6.97 -3.59 8.23
C ARG A 55 7.68 -3.56 6.87
N ALA A 56 9.00 -3.73 6.84
CA ALA A 56 9.76 -3.80 5.60
C ALA A 56 9.32 -5.02 4.76
N GLU A 57 9.17 -6.19 5.38
CA GLU A 57 8.64 -7.40 4.72
C GLU A 57 7.24 -7.17 4.15
N HIS A 58 6.35 -6.48 4.88
CA HIS A 58 5.02 -6.13 4.39
C HIS A 58 5.07 -5.18 3.19
N ILE A 59 5.96 -4.19 3.17
CA ILE A 59 6.14 -3.29 2.04
C ILE A 59 6.61 -4.06 0.81
N GLU A 60 7.59 -4.95 0.95
CA GLU A 60 8.07 -5.80 -0.15
C GLU A 60 6.96 -6.70 -0.68
N ARG A 61 6.20 -7.32 0.23
CA ARG A 61 5.06 -8.18 -0.15
C ARG A 61 3.97 -7.40 -0.86
N MET A 62 3.62 -6.20 -0.39
CA MET A 62 2.69 -5.31 -1.07
C MET A 62 3.13 -5.03 -2.50
N VAL A 63 4.41 -4.69 -2.72
CA VAL A 63 4.93 -4.44 -4.07
C VAL A 63 4.79 -5.70 -4.95
N THR A 64 5.15 -6.87 -4.44
CA THR A 64 5.02 -8.15 -5.18
C THR A 64 3.56 -8.46 -5.52
N GLU A 65 2.66 -8.42 -4.54
CA GLU A 65 1.22 -8.70 -4.73
C GLU A 65 0.59 -7.69 -5.71
N LEU A 66 0.94 -6.40 -5.63
CA LEU A 66 0.54 -5.42 -6.64
C LEU A 66 1.08 -5.77 -8.03
N LYS A 67 2.32 -6.27 -8.16
CA LYS A 67 2.86 -6.74 -9.45
C LYS A 67 2.07 -7.93 -10.00
N GLU A 68 1.57 -8.80 -9.14
CA GLU A 68 0.73 -9.94 -9.52
C GLU A 68 -0.71 -9.54 -9.84
N GLY A 69 -1.12 -8.33 -9.47
CA GLY A 69 -2.45 -7.78 -9.77
C GLY A 69 -3.43 -7.86 -8.60
N GLU A 70 -2.95 -8.29 -7.44
CA GLU A 70 -3.74 -8.31 -6.22
C GLU A 70 -4.14 -6.89 -5.81
N ARG A 71 -5.40 -6.76 -5.40
CA ARG A 71 -6.00 -5.46 -5.09
C ARG A 71 -6.19 -5.21 -3.61
N GLN A 72 -5.92 -6.20 -2.77
CA GLN A 72 -6.02 -6.16 -1.31
C GLN A 72 -4.99 -7.12 -0.70
N PRO A 73 -4.54 -6.88 0.55
CA PRO A 73 -3.62 -7.78 1.21
C PRO A 73 -4.25 -9.15 1.47
N CYS A 74 -3.55 -10.23 1.13
CA CYS A 74 -4.00 -11.58 1.45
C CYS A 74 -4.07 -11.82 2.97
N CYS A 75 -5.09 -12.57 3.41
CA CYS A 75 -5.38 -12.91 4.81
C CYS A 75 -5.59 -11.70 5.74
N TRP A 76 -6.03 -10.57 5.19
CA TRP A 76 -6.36 -9.36 5.95
C TRP A 76 -7.88 -9.28 6.24
N PRO A 77 -8.32 -9.35 7.51
CA PRO A 77 -9.75 -9.27 7.84
C PRO A 77 -10.35 -7.87 7.58
N GLY A 78 -9.48 -6.86 7.47
CA GLY A 78 -9.88 -5.50 7.18
C GLY A 78 -9.30 -4.46 8.12
N CYS A 79 -9.28 -3.22 7.65
CA CYS A 79 -8.94 -2.07 8.47
C CYS A 79 -9.94 -1.94 9.64
N PRO A 80 -9.48 -1.83 10.90
CA PRO A 80 -10.35 -1.62 12.05
C PRO A 80 -10.89 -0.18 12.14
N HIS A 81 -10.40 0.74 11.30
CA HIS A 81 -10.79 2.15 11.26
C HIS A 81 -11.81 2.46 10.15
N ARG A 82 -12.59 1.45 9.71
CA ARG A 82 -13.65 1.62 8.71
C ARG A 82 -14.79 2.49 9.23
#